data_AF-A0A7W4G884-F1
#
_entry.id   AF-A0A7W4G884-F1
#
_cell.length_a   1.000
_cell.length_b   1.000
_cell.length_c   1.000
_cell.angle_alpha   90.00
_cell.angle_beta   90.00
_cell.angle_gamma   90.00
#
_symmetry.space_group_name_H-M   'P 1'
#
loop_
_entity.id
_entity.type
_entity.pdbx_description
1 polymer ?
#
loop_
_entity_poly.entity_id
_entity_poly.type
_entity_poly.pdbx_seq_one_letter_code
_entity_poly.pdbx_strand_id
1 'polypeptide(L)'
;MLENANNLADQINNYFNCNVELLLIIKSLIDFDCDIEGVIGIDSQLVTALKNAHVQDIACLKNADSRVPLFKLACSPSDLTQAIASMKINKPKAGSIDHIFASEVK
;
A
#
# COMPACT_ATOMS: atom_id res chain seq x y z
N MET A 1 -14.57 25.69 11.42
CA MET A 1 -15.13 24.36 11.73
C MET A 1 -15.53 23.57 10.49
N LEU A 2 -16.10 24.19 9.43
CA LEU A 2 -16.35 23.53 8.13
C LEU A 2 -15.07 23.17 7.36
N GLU A 3 -14.03 24.02 7.40
CA GLU A 3 -12.74 23.73 6.75
C GLU A 3 -12.06 22.46 7.30
N ASN A 4 -12.14 22.24 8.62
CA ASN A 4 -11.59 21.03 9.24
C ASN A 4 -12.37 19.77 8.89
N ALA A 5 -13.69 19.88 8.68
CA ALA A 5 -14.53 18.76 8.27
C ALA A 5 -14.31 18.39 6.80
N ASN A 6 -14.13 19.37 5.92
CA ASN A 6 -13.77 19.15 4.52
C ASN A 6 -12.39 18.50 4.41
N ASN A 7 -11.41 18.98 5.19
CA ASN A 7 -10.09 18.36 5.26
C ASN A 7 -10.14 16.90 5.73
N LEU A 8 -10.98 16.59 6.73
CA LEU A 8 -11.15 15.21 7.20
C LEU A 8 -11.77 14.30 6.11
N ALA A 9 -12.77 14.78 5.38
CA ALA A 9 -13.37 14.04 4.27
C ALA A 9 -12.33 13.74 3.18
N ASP A 10 -11.50 14.73 2.82
CA ASP A 10 -10.42 14.57 1.85
C ASP A 10 -9.35 13.59 2.33
N GLN A 11 -8.97 13.64 3.62
CA GLN A 11 -8.03 12.70 4.22
C GLN A 11 -8.54 11.25 4.18
N ILE A 12 -9.83 11.05 4.50
CA ILE A 12 -10.46 9.73 4.43
C ILE A 12 -10.50 9.23 2.98
N ASN A 13 -10.91 10.09 2.04
CA ASN A 13 -10.91 9.74 0.61
C ASN A 13 -9.51 9.38 0.11
N ASN A 14 -8.49 10.15 0.50
CA ASN A 14 -7.10 9.88 0.16
C ASN A 14 -6.65 8.53 0.72
N TYR A 15 -6.98 8.20 1.97
CA TYR A 15 -6.69 6.89 2.55
C TYR A 15 -7.27 5.74 1.70
N PHE A 16 -8.54 5.83 1.30
CA PHE A 16 -9.15 4.82 0.43
C PHE A 16 -8.49 4.76 -0.96
N ASN A 17 -8.13 5.90 -1.53
CA ASN A 17 -7.44 5.94 -2.82
C ASN A 17 -6.05 5.30 -2.76
N CYS A 18 -5.26 5.59 -1.72
CA CYS A 18 -3.94 4.97 -1.52
C CYS A 18 -4.04 3.45 -1.35
N ASN A 19 -5.10 2.96 -0.69
CA ASN A 19 -5.36 1.53 -0.58
C ASN A 19 -5.61 0.87 -1.95
N VAL A 20 -6.40 1.50 -2.82
CA VAL A 20 -6.63 0.99 -4.18
C VAL A 20 -5.33 1.02 -5.00
N GLU A 21 -4.51 2.07 -4.85
CA GLU A 21 -3.21 2.16 -5.50
C GLU A 21 -2.25 1.06 -5.06
N LEU A 22 -2.23 0.74 -3.76
CA LEU A 22 -1.46 -0.38 -3.24
C LEU A 22 -1.90 -1.71 -3.87
N LEU A 23 -3.21 -1.97 -4.01
CA LEU A 23 -3.72 -3.17 -4.69
C LEU A 23 -3.28 -3.24 -6.15
N LEU A 24 -3.27 -2.11 -6.86
CA LEU A 24 -2.79 -2.05 -8.25
C LEU A 24 -1.30 -2.37 -8.34
N ILE A 25 -0.48 -1.85 -7.42
CA ILE A 25 0.95 -2.17 -7.35
C ILE A 25 1.16 -3.67 -7.10
N ILE A 26 0.46 -4.23 -6.10
CA ILE A 26 0.53 -5.66 -5.79
C ILE A 26 0.12 -6.51 -6.99
N LYS A 27 -0.97 -6.13 -7.68
CA LYS A 27 -1.42 -6.80 -8.90
C LYS A 27 -0.34 -6.78 -9.98
N SER A 28 0.28 -5.64 -10.24
CA SER A 28 1.40 -5.56 -11.21
C SER A 28 2.55 -6.47 -10.80
N LEU A 29 2.96 -6.50 -9.53
CA LEU A 29 4.02 -7.38 -9.05
C LEU A 29 3.68 -8.86 -9.26
N ILE A 30 2.43 -9.26 -9.00
CA ILE A 30 1.93 -10.62 -9.26
C ILE A 30 1.99 -10.94 -10.76
N ASP A 31 1.54 -10.02 -11.61
CA ASP A 31 1.52 -10.20 -13.07
C ASP A 31 2.94 -10.28 -13.67
N PHE A 32 3.94 -9.73 -12.98
CA PHE A 32 5.36 -9.88 -13.31
C PHE A 32 6.03 -11.10 -12.66
N ASP A 33 5.26 -12.03 -12.07
CA ASP A 33 5.76 -13.23 -11.39
C ASP A 33 6.79 -12.94 -10.29
N CYS A 34 6.69 -11.76 -9.63
CA CYS A 34 7.55 -11.44 -8.49
C CYS A 34 7.13 -12.26 -7.26
N ASP A 35 8.09 -12.82 -6.54
CA ASP A 35 7.85 -13.50 -5.26
C ASP A 35 7.56 -12.46 -4.16
N ILE A 36 6.29 -12.07 -4.06
CA ILE A 36 5.82 -11.09 -3.09
C ILE A 36 5.26 -11.70 -1.80
N GLU A 37 4.92 -12.99 -1.81
CA GLU A 37 4.38 -13.69 -0.63
C GLU A 37 5.43 -13.71 0.49
N GLY A 38 6.69 -14.02 0.15
CA GLY A 38 7.79 -14.03 1.10
C GLY A 38 8.32 -12.64 1.51
N VAL A 39 8.14 -11.62 0.65
CA VAL A 39 8.72 -10.28 0.85
C VAL A 39 7.77 -9.34 1.58
N ILE A 40 6.48 -9.38 1.24
CA ILE A 40 5.48 -8.44 1.75
C ILE A 40 4.55 -9.12 2.78
N GLY A 41 4.61 -10.45 2.91
CA GLY A 41 3.76 -11.19 3.83
C GLY A 41 2.29 -11.14 3.45
N ILE A 42 2.00 -11.18 2.15
CA ILE A 42 0.65 -11.10 1.61
C ILE A 42 -0.03 -12.47 1.71
N ASP A 43 -1.30 -12.46 2.13
CA ASP A 43 -2.14 -13.66 2.21
C ASP A 43 -2.30 -14.33 0.82
N SER A 44 -2.12 -15.65 0.76
CA SER A 44 -2.18 -16.40 -0.50
C SER A 44 -3.56 -16.41 -1.16
N GLN A 45 -4.64 -16.25 -0.37
CA GLN A 45 -5.99 -16.08 -0.91
C GLN A 45 -6.12 -14.72 -1.60
N LEU A 46 -5.49 -13.66 -1.06
CA LEU A 46 -5.46 -12.35 -1.69
C LEU A 46 -4.68 -12.40 -3.01
N VAL A 47 -3.53 -13.07 -3.05
CA VAL A 47 -2.76 -13.27 -4.30
C VAL A 47 -3.63 -13.96 -5.35
N THR A 48 -4.35 -15.02 -4.97
CA THR A 48 -5.24 -15.76 -5.86
C THR A 48 -6.39 -14.89 -6.37
N ALA A 49 -7.00 -14.08 -5.50
CA ALA A 49 -8.04 -13.14 -5.89
C ALA A 49 -7.54 -12.09 -6.88
N LEU A 50 -6.35 -11.54 -6.65
CA LEU A 50 -5.73 -10.54 -7.53
C LEU A 50 -5.30 -11.15 -8.88
N LYS A 51 -4.83 -12.40 -8.93
CA LYS A 51 -4.54 -13.09 -10.20
C LYS A 51 -5.77 -13.13 -11.12
N ASN A 52 -6.95 -13.35 -10.55
CA ASN A 52 -8.21 -13.48 -11.29
C ASN A 52 -8.93 -12.14 -11.54
N ALA A 53 -8.54 -11.06 -10.85
CA ALA A 53 -9.16 -9.75 -11.01
C ALA A 53 -8.58 -8.98 -12.20
N HIS A 54 -9.44 -8.25 -12.92
CA HIS A 54 -8.99 -7.29 -13.94
C HIS A 54 -8.52 -5.99 -13.30
N VAL A 55 -7.46 -5.40 -13.85
CA VAL A 55 -6.90 -4.13 -13.40
C VAL A 55 -7.94 -3.01 -13.46
N GLN A 56 -8.82 -3.01 -14.46
CA GLN A 56 -9.89 -2.03 -14.61
C GLN A 56 -10.91 -2.13 -13.47
N ASP A 57 -11.27 -3.34 -13.04
CA ASP A 57 -12.22 -3.55 -11.95
C ASP A 57 -11.67 -3.00 -10.63
N ILE A 58 -10.37 -3.21 -10.39
CA ILE A 58 -9.67 -2.67 -9.21
C ILE A 58 -9.60 -1.14 -9.29
N ALA A 59 -9.28 -0.57 -10.46
CA ALA A 59 -9.18 0.87 -10.63
C ALA A 59 -10.53 1.59 -10.43
N CYS A 60 -11.64 0.96 -10.84
CA CYS A 60 -12.99 1.48 -10.64
C CYS A 60 -13.38 1.63 -9.15
N LEU A 61 -12.68 0.93 -8.23
CA LEU A 61 -12.93 1.06 -6.79
C LEU A 61 -12.64 2.47 -6.26
N LYS A 62 -11.81 3.27 -6.94
CA LYS A 62 -11.60 4.70 -6.60
C LYS A 62 -12.89 5.52 -6.69
N ASN A 63 -13.82 5.10 -7.55
CA ASN A 63 -15.09 5.78 -7.81
C ASN A 63 -16.29 5.03 -7.20
N ALA A 64 -16.06 3.91 -6.51
CA ALA A 64 -17.13 3.13 -5.92
C ALA A 64 -17.71 3.86 -4.70
N ASP A 65 -19.03 4.04 -4.71
CA ASP A 65 -19.76 4.69 -3.61
C ASP A 65 -19.73 3.83 -2.33
N SER A 66 -19.56 2.51 -2.49
CA SER A 66 -19.28 1.58 -1.40
C SER A 66 -17.79 1.57 -1.05
N ARG A 67 -17.39 2.46 -0.14
CA ARG A 67 -16.06 2.42 0.50
C ARG A 67 -15.95 1.20 1.41
N VAL A 68 -15.92 0.00 0.83
CA VAL A 68 -15.63 -1.24 1.53
C VAL A 68 -14.19 -1.13 2.04
N PRO A 69 -13.94 -1.29 3.35
CA PRO A 69 -12.59 -1.27 3.88
C PRO A 69 -11.84 -2.52 3.39
N LEU A 70 -11.12 -2.37 2.27
CA LEU A 70 -10.33 -3.44 1.65
C LEU A 70 -9.14 -3.87 2.53
N PHE A 71 -8.67 -2.95 3.38
CA PHE A 71 -7.59 -3.18 4.32
C PHE A 71 -8.11 -3.05 5.75
N LYS A 72 -7.63 -3.95 6.62
CA LYS A 72 -7.79 -3.79 8.07
C LYS A 72 -6.64 -2.92 8.58
N LEU A 73 -6.97 -1.92 9.39
CA LEU A 73 -5.96 -1.15 10.13
C LEU A 73 -5.20 -2.09 11.07
N ALA A 74 -3.94 -2.38 10.75
CA ALA A 74 -3.02 -3.09 11.60
C ALA A 74 -1.73 -2.28 11.71
N CYS A 75 -1.42 -1.82 12.92
CA CYS A 75 -0.14 -1.19 13.24
C CYS A 75 0.39 -1.88 14.49
N SER A 76 1.44 -2.69 14.33
CA SER A 76 2.09 -3.30 15.49
C SER A 76 2.98 -2.26 16.18
N PRO A 77 2.86 -2.07 17.50
CA PRO A 77 3.77 -1.19 18.24
C PRO A 77 5.25 -1.57 18.08
N SER A 78 5.55 -2.87 17.94
CA SER A 78 6.91 -3.35 17.71
C SER A 78 7.46 -2.85 16.37
N ASP A 79 6.67 -3.01 15.31
CA ASP A 79 7.08 -2.69 13.94
C ASP A 79 7.22 -1.18 13.77
N LEU A 80 6.32 -0.40 14.38
CA LEU A 80 6.43 1.04 14.44
C LEU A 80 7.71 1.49 15.16
N THR A 81 7.99 0.93 16.34
CA THR A 81 9.18 1.27 17.13
C THR A 81 10.46 0.89 16.37
N GLN A 82 10.47 -0.28 15.72
CA GLN A 82 11.57 -0.75 14.90
C GLN A 82 11.79 0.13 13.66
N ALA A 83 10.74 0.53 12.95
CA ALA A 83 10.83 1.43 11.80
C ALA A 83 11.39 2.81 12.18
N ILE A 84 10.95 3.37 13.31
CA ILE A 84 11.50 4.63 13.83
C ILE A 84 12.99 4.48 14.17
N ALA A 85 13.39 3.34 14.74
CA ALA A 85 14.78 3.07 15.08
C ALA A 85 15.68 2.87 13.84
N SER A 86 15.16 2.23 12.78
CA SER A 86 15.92 1.91 11.55
C SER A 86 16.17 3.11 10.64
N MET A 87 15.33 4.16 10.71
CA MET A 87 15.55 5.43 9.99
C MET A 87 16.91 6.08 10.30
N LYS A 88 17.54 5.76 11.44
CA LYS A 88 18.85 6.33 11.82
C LYS A 88 20.05 5.69 11.12
N ILE A 89 19.90 4.59 10.36
CA ILE A 89 21.03 3.73 9.97
C ILE A 89 21.20 3.50 8.45
N ASN A 90 20.19 3.72 7.60
CA ASN A 90 20.28 3.24 6.21
C ASN A 90 21.03 4.17 5.24
N LYS A 91 22.27 3.78 4.88
CA LYS A 91 22.84 4.02 3.53
C LYS A 91 22.43 2.84 2.64
N PRO A 92 21.77 3.05 1.50
CA PRO A 92 21.29 1.96 0.66
C PRO A 92 22.44 1.20 -0.02
N LYS A 93 22.31 -0.11 -0.14
CA LYS A 93 23.21 -0.95 -0.94
C LYS A 93 22.79 -0.90 -2.41
N ALA A 94 23.75 -0.75 -3.31
CA ALA A 94 23.50 -0.67 -4.74
C ALA A 94 22.72 -1.90 -5.25
N GLY A 95 21.53 -1.68 -5.81
CA GLY A 95 20.74 -2.72 -6.49
C GLY A 95 19.69 -3.48 -5.66
N SER A 96 19.38 -3.09 -4.42
CA SER A 96 18.22 -3.62 -3.69
C SER A 96 16.97 -2.76 -3.89
N ILE A 97 15.79 -3.31 -3.59
CA ILE A 97 14.51 -2.57 -3.59
C ILE A 97 14.51 -1.37 -2.63
N ASP A 98 15.47 -1.31 -1.70
CA ASP A 98 15.70 -0.16 -0.82
C ASP A 98 15.99 1.13 -1.61
N HIS A 99 16.47 1.04 -2.86
CA HIS A 99 16.59 2.19 -3.75
C HIS A 99 15.25 2.81 -4.16
N ILE A 100 14.19 2.02 -4.26
CA ILE A 100 12.86 2.52 -4.61
C ILE A 100 12.28 3.35 -3.46
N PHE A 101 12.51 2.92 -2.21
CA PHE A 101 12.00 3.58 -1.01
C PHE A 101 12.79 4.83 -0.58
N ALA A 102 13.99 5.07 -1.12
CA ALA A 102 14.83 6.22 -0.79
C ALA A 102 14.76 7.37 -1.83
N SER A 103 13.98 7.22 -2.90
CA SER A 103 14.04 8.11 -4.08
C SER A 103 13.42 9.51 -3.89
N GLU A 104 12.83 9.83 -2.74
CA GLU A 104 12.24 11.15 -2.50
C GLU A 104 12.66 11.75 -1.15
N VAL A 105 13.94 12.13 -1.05
CA VAL A 105 14.32 13.25 -0.17
C VAL A 105 15.26 14.15 -0.96
N LYS A 106 14.73 15.27 -1.47
CA LYS A 106 15.52 16.46 -1.75
C LYS A 106 15.35 17.44 -0.60
#